data_AF-A0A524ETE4-F1
#
_entry.id   AF-A0A524ETE4-F1
#
_cell.length_a   1.000
_cell.length_b   1.000
_cell.length_c   1.000
_cell.angle_alpha   90.00
_cell.angle_beta   90.00
_cell.angle_gamma   90.00
#
_symmetry.space_group_name_H-M   'P 1'
#
loop_
_entity.id
_entity.type
_entity.pdbx_description
1 polymer ?
#
loop_
_entity_poly.entity_id
_entity_poly.type
_entity_poly.pdbx_seq_one_letter_code
_entity_poly.pdbx_strand_id
1 'polypeptide(L)'
;MKEIEMINCPVCGTKFIPRTFYPEEAIFSTLDGKKLSGFNGYISSRGVKPQEVILSTWKTYCPNCNYILNFVKEIVRKEKLHVQKGPSNDVSSKYNSYYFGFPFGDYTQYLKEVSRKMEEGIKTILNELDIETWENLYIIEDHFKFLVKFFANFEHYCDTKLNMKDEKDLIAKVRKLKLTEDLEKNLLDLNVVKDKLIKGDYELSSSEQSTIRTVLVKFVLFLLKKQLESLINKEELLKGYEFLNRTDLESEIKSYISQYLYSTFNSDPKSKKQINLFLESIFEEAKV
;
A
#
# COMPACT_ATOMS: atom_id res chain seq x y z
N MET A 1 -22.75 1.73 -6.15
CA MET A 1 -21.85 0.85 -6.94
C MET A 1 -22.59 0.47 -8.20
N LYS A 2 -21.98 0.58 -9.39
CA LYS A 2 -22.50 -0.13 -10.57
C LYS A 2 -22.41 -1.62 -10.26
N GLU A 3 -23.46 -2.39 -10.54
CA GLU A 3 -23.38 -3.85 -10.44
C GLU A 3 -22.26 -4.33 -11.36
N ILE A 4 -21.22 -4.91 -10.76
CA ILE A 4 -20.15 -5.56 -11.50
C ILE A 4 -20.72 -6.90 -11.96
N GLU A 5 -20.91 -7.11 -13.27
CA GLU A 5 -21.33 -8.42 -13.74
C GLU A 5 -20.19 -9.44 -13.55
N MET A 6 -20.57 -10.60 -13.05
CA MET A 6 -19.67 -11.70 -12.69
C MET A 6 -19.73 -12.81 -13.74
N ILE A 7 -18.65 -13.59 -13.83
CA ILE A 7 -18.59 -14.79 -14.66
C ILE A 7 -18.83 -16.01 -13.78
N ASN A 8 -19.66 -16.94 -14.24
CA ASN A 8 -19.81 -18.26 -13.62
C ASN A 8 -18.99 -19.30 -14.40
N CYS A 9 -18.09 -20.03 -13.73
CA CYS A 9 -17.33 -21.09 -14.38
C CYS A 9 -18.25 -22.28 -14.70
N PRO A 10 -18.37 -22.71 -15.97
CA PRO A 10 -19.27 -23.81 -16.34
C PRO A 10 -18.81 -25.18 -15.82
N VAL A 11 -17.53 -25.32 -15.44
CA VAL A 11 -16.96 -26.59 -14.97
C VAL A 11 -17.08 -26.78 -13.47
N CYS A 12 -16.82 -25.73 -12.68
CA CYS A 12 -16.79 -25.83 -11.21
C CYS A 12 -17.84 -24.97 -10.50
N GLY A 13 -18.65 -24.20 -11.24
CA GLY A 13 -19.70 -23.33 -10.69
C GLY A 13 -19.21 -22.13 -9.89
N THR A 14 -17.89 -21.92 -9.80
CA THR A 14 -17.32 -20.78 -9.09
C THR A 14 -17.64 -19.47 -9.82
N LYS A 15 -18.21 -18.50 -9.11
CA LYS A 15 -18.36 -17.12 -9.58
C LYS A 15 -17.06 -16.34 -9.36
N PHE A 16 -16.65 -15.53 -10.33
CA PHE A 16 -15.43 -14.72 -10.21
C PHE A 16 -15.48 -13.46 -11.09
N ILE A 17 -14.62 -12.50 -10.74
CA ILE A 17 -14.27 -11.35 -11.58
C ILE A 17 -13.00 -11.72 -12.36
N PRO A 18 -12.97 -11.62 -13.70
CA PRO A 18 -11.82 -11.99 -14.51
C PRO A 18 -10.62 -11.08 -14.21
N ARG A 19 -9.45 -11.71 -13.99
CA ARG A 19 -8.16 -11.00 -13.80
C ARG A 19 -7.69 -10.29 -15.06
N THR A 20 -7.83 -10.97 -16.19
CA THR A 20 -7.39 -10.49 -17.49
C THR A 20 -8.27 -11.10 -18.57
N PHE A 21 -8.55 -10.32 -19.62
CA PHE A 21 -9.03 -10.84 -20.89
C PHE A 21 -7.87 -10.82 -21.89
N TYR A 22 -7.51 -11.98 -22.43
CA TYR A 22 -6.49 -12.09 -23.46
C TYR A 22 -7.17 -12.14 -24.83
N PRO A 23 -6.84 -11.25 -25.78
CA PRO A 23 -7.30 -11.43 -27.14
C PRO A 23 -6.58 -12.66 -27.72
N GLU A 24 -7.33 -13.67 -28.17
CA GLU A 24 -6.75 -14.84 -28.83
C GLU A 24 -6.46 -14.52 -30.30
N GLU A 25 -7.32 -13.73 -30.93
CA GLU A 25 -7.12 -13.23 -32.29
C GLU A 25 -7.45 -11.74 -32.39
N ALA A 26 -6.61 -11.03 -33.13
CA ALA A 26 -6.75 -9.62 -33.44
C ALA A 26 -6.62 -9.43 -34.95
N ILE A 27 -7.65 -8.87 -35.57
CA ILE A 27 -7.67 -8.45 -36.96
C ILE A 27 -7.47 -6.93 -37.02
N PHE A 28 -6.50 -6.49 -37.80
CA PHE A 28 -6.15 -5.08 -37.94
C PHE A 28 -6.44 -4.61 -39.36
N SER A 29 -7.04 -3.43 -39.49
CA SER A 29 -7.17 -2.74 -40.76
C SER A 29 -5.90 -1.91 -41.02
N THR A 30 -5.23 -2.17 -42.14
CA THR A 30 -4.09 -1.37 -42.61
C THR A 30 -4.57 -0.11 -43.34
N LEU A 31 -3.67 0.87 -43.55
CA LEU A 31 -3.99 2.12 -44.28
C LEU A 31 -4.44 1.87 -45.74
N ASP A 32 -4.07 0.72 -46.33
CA ASP A 32 -4.49 0.24 -47.65
C ASP A 32 -5.74 -0.66 -47.62
N GLY A 33 -6.42 -0.79 -46.48
CA GLY A 33 -7.68 -1.53 -46.33
C GLY A 33 -7.54 -3.06 -46.24
N LYS A 34 -6.31 -3.59 -46.13
CA LYS A 34 -6.08 -5.03 -45.91
C LYS A 34 -6.31 -5.40 -44.45
N LYS A 35 -6.74 -6.64 -44.23
CA LYS A 35 -6.92 -7.23 -42.90
C LYS A 35 -5.71 -8.10 -42.56
N LEU A 36 -5.06 -7.83 -41.43
CA LEU A 36 -3.97 -8.65 -40.89
C LEU A 36 -4.43 -9.33 -39.60
N SER A 37 -4.19 -10.63 -39.43
CA SER A 37 -4.55 -11.40 -38.22
C SER A 37 -3.31 -11.81 -37.42
N GLY A 38 -3.32 -11.63 -36.10
CA GLY A 38 -2.35 -12.23 -35.17
C GLY A 38 -1.95 -11.36 -33.98
N PHE A 39 -1.66 -11.95 -32.83
CA PHE A 39 -1.33 -11.24 -31.57
C PHE A 39 -0.14 -10.26 -31.72
N ASN A 40 0.82 -10.58 -32.58
CA ASN A 40 1.99 -9.75 -32.88
C ASN A 40 1.67 -8.48 -33.72
N GLY A 41 0.44 -8.30 -34.20
CA GLY A 41 0.04 -7.13 -34.99
C GLY A 41 -0.14 -5.84 -34.18
N TYR A 42 -0.12 -5.91 -32.84
CA TYR A 42 -0.18 -4.72 -31.97
C TYR A 42 1.08 -3.84 -32.06
N ILE A 43 2.19 -4.40 -32.55
CA ILE A 43 3.45 -3.70 -32.74
C ILE A 43 3.92 -3.99 -34.16
N SER A 44 3.49 -3.17 -35.13
CA SER A 44 4.29 -3.06 -36.34
C SER A 44 5.68 -2.57 -35.90
N SER A 45 6.74 -3.10 -36.52
CA SER A 45 8.14 -2.69 -36.31
C SER A 45 8.41 -1.19 -36.56
N ARG A 46 7.38 -0.42 -36.91
CA ARG A 46 7.42 1.04 -37.17
C ARG A 46 6.51 1.85 -36.22
N GLY A 47 5.87 1.24 -35.22
CA GLY A 47 5.10 1.97 -34.20
C GLY A 47 3.80 2.63 -34.69
N VAL A 48 3.33 2.34 -35.91
CA VAL A 48 2.08 2.89 -36.44
C VAL A 48 0.89 2.10 -35.88
N LYS A 49 0.02 2.76 -35.12
CA LYS A 49 -1.21 2.17 -34.56
C LYS A 49 -2.28 2.02 -35.66
N PRO A 50 -2.91 0.85 -35.83
CA PRO A 50 -3.94 0.63 -36.85
C PRO A 50 -5.19 1.49 -36.63
N GLN A 51 -5.86 1.86 -37.73
CA GLN A 51 -7.07 2.68 -37.70
C GLN A 51 -8.21 1.94 -37.01
N GLU A 52 -8.40 0.65 -37.31
CA GLU A 52 -9.37 -0.24 -36.66
C GLU A 52 -8.66 -1.50 -36.14
N VAL A 53 -9.04 -1.92 -34.92
CA VAL A 53 -8.65 -3.20 -34.31
C VAL A 53 -9.93 -3.97 -34.04
N ILE A 54 -10.06 -5.15 -34.63
CA ILE A 54 -11.14 -6.11 -34.38
C ILE A 54 -10.54 -7.23 -33.55
N LEU A 55 -10.88 -7.34 -32.27
CA LEU A 55 -10.45 -8.46 -31.43
C LEU A 55 -11.54 -9.53 -31.49
N SER A 56 -11.28 -10.63 -32.22
CA SER A 56 -12.31 -11.61 -32.62
C SER A 56 -12.71 -12.56 -31.49
N THR A 57 -11.76 -12.99 -30.66
CA THR A 57 -12.02 -13.86 -29.52
C THR A 57 -11.18 -13.44 -28.32
N TRP A 58 -11.76 -13.60 -27.13
CA TRP A 58 -11.09 -13.32 -25.86
C TRP A 58 -11.13 -14.55 -24.98
N LYS A 59 -10.09 -14.71 -24.16
CA LYS A 59 -10.04 -15.76 -23.16
C LYS A 59 -9.83 -15.20 -21.77
N THR A 60 -10.48 -15.82 -20.80
CA THR A 60 -10.11 -15.71 -19.39
C THR A 60 -10.03 -17.09 -18.77
N TYR A 61 -9.45 -17.16 -17.57
CA TYR A 61 -9.23 -18.41 -16.86
C TYR A 61 -10.02 -18.40 -15.55
N CYS A 62 -10.67 -19.52 -15.23
CA CYS A 62 -11.26 -19.71 -13.91
C CYS A 62 -10.12 -19.79 -12.86
N PRO A 63 -10.10 -18.94 -11.83
CA PRO A 63 -9.05 -18.96 -10.81
C PRO A 63 -9.06 -20.23 -9.94
N ASN A 64 -10.18 -20.96 -9.90
CA ASN A 64 -10.34 -22.16 -9.09
C ASN A 64 -9.87 -23.44 -9.81
N CYS A 65 -10.24 -23.63 -11.09
CA CYS A 65 -9.97 -24.86 -11.83
C CYS A 65 -9.12 -24.67 -13.10
N ASN A 66 -8.64 -23.45 -13.36
CA ASN A 66 -7.87 -23.07 -14.56
C ASN A 66 -8.56 -23.35 -15.91
N TYR A 67 -9.87 -23.63 -15.90
CA TYR A 67 -10.65 -23.80 -17.12
C TYR A 67 -10.62 -22.52 -17.97
N ILE A 68 -10.47 -22.69 -19.28
CA ILE A 68 -10.39 -21.61 -20.26
C ILE A 68 -11.80 -21.26 -20.73
N LEU A 69 -12.26 -20.04 -20.44
CA LEU A 69 -13.51 -19.51 -20.98
C LEU A 69 -13.21 -18.63 -22.18
N ASN A 70 -13.81 -18.98 -23.32
CA ASN A 70 -13.71 -18.21 -24.56
C ASN A 70 -14.96 -17.35 -24.71
N PHE A 71 -14.76 -16.05 -24.94
CA PHE A 71 -15.81 -15.09 -25.24
C PHE A 71 -15.65 -14.64 -26.70
N VAL A 72 -16.68 -14.83 -27.49
CA VAL A 72 -16.78 -14.29 -28.85
C VAL A 72 -17.28 -12.85 -28.73
N LYS A 73 -16.64 -11.86 -29.37
CA LYS A 73 -17.15 -10.47 -29.32
C LYS A 73 -17.83 -10.03 -30.60
N GLU A 74 -19.00 -9.39 -30.43
CA GLU A 74 -19.65 -8.49 -31.39
C GLU A 74 -18.70 -7.40 -31.91
N ILE A 75 -18.93 -7.00 -33.16
CA ILE A 75 -18.15 -6.03 -33.92
C ILE A 75 -18.25 -4.64 -33.27
N VAL A 76 -17.17 -4.13 -32.66
CA VAL A 76 -17.11 -2.74 -32.15
C VAL A 76 -16.25 -1.88 -33.06
N ARG A 77 -16.85 -0.85 -33.67
CA ARG A 77 -16.18 0.14 -34.51
C ARG A 77 -15.67 1.29 -33.65
N LYS A 78 -14.47 1.83 -33.95
CA LYS A 78 -13.97 3.06 -33.31
C LYS A 78 -14.89 4.22 -33.68
N GLU A 79 -15.68 4.72 -32.74
CA GLU A 79 -16.22 6.07 -32.86
C GLU A 79 -15.13 7.07 -32.48
N LYS A 80 -14.94 8.09 -33.33
CA LYS A 80 -14.05 9.22 -33.01
C LYS A 80 -14.65 9.99 -31.83
N LEU A 81 -14.20 9.68 -30.62
CA LEU A 81 -14.36 10.60 -29.50
C LEU A 81 -13.61 11.89 -29.86
N HIS A 82 -14.35 13.00 -30.00
CA HIS A 82 -13.77 14.33 -30.09
C HIS A 82 -13.07 14.62 -28.76
N VAL A 83 -11.77 14.31 -28.67
CA VAL A 83 -10.93 14.70 -27.55
C VAL A 83 -10.84 16.23 -27.57
N GLN A 84 -11.47 16.88 -26.60
CA GLN A 84 -11.22 18.29 -26.32
C GLN A 84 -9.72 18.45 -26.03
N LYS A 85 -9.07 19.32 -26.80
CA LYS A 85 -7.66 19.69 -26.64
C LYS A 85 -7.50 20.49 -25.35
N GLY A 86 -7.35 19.81 -24.22
CA GLY A 86 -6.82 20.37 -22.97
C GLY A 86 -5.41 19.83 -22.72
N PRO A 87 -4.46 20.63 -22.21
CA PRO A 87 -3.12 20.16 -21.89
C PRO A 87 -3.17 19.35 -20.58
N SER A 88 -3.34 18.02 -20.67
CA SER A 88 -3.13 17.15 -19.51
C SER A 88 -1.64 16.79 -19.42
N ASN A 89 -0.96 17.29 -18.39
CA ASN A 89 0.43 16.94 -18.05
C ASN A 89 0.56 15.56 -17.38
N ASP A 90 -0.46 14.72 -17.49
CA ASP A 90 -0.51 13.42 -16.84
C ASP A 90 0.00 12.36 -17.83
N VAL A 91 1.19 11.80 -17.58
CA VAL A 91 1.76 10.73 -18.43
C VAL A 91 0.84 9.50 -18.46
N SER A 92 -0.06 9.38 -17.48
CA SER A 92 -1.13 8.38 -17.46
C SER A 92 -2.19 8.59 -18.55
N SER A 93 -2.35 9.80 -19.11
CA SER A 93 -3.32 10.09 -20.17
C SER A 93 -2.82 9.78 -21.59
N LYS A 94 -1.56 9.35 -21.76
CA LYS A 94 -0.98 8.97 -23.06
C LYS A 94 -1.23 7.52 -23.45
N TYR A 95 -1.74 6.69 -22.55
CA TYR A 95 -2.22 5.38 -22.92
C TYR A 95 -3.65 5.53 -23.42
N ASN A 96 -3.80 5.53 -24.76
CA ASN A 96 -5.03 5.09 -25.43
C ASN A 96 -5.34 3.66 -24.95
N SER A 97 -5.92 3.53 -23.77
CA SER A 97 -6.61 2.34 -23.34
C SER A 97 -7.82 2.23 -24.23
N TYR A 98 -7.83 1.22 -25.09
CA TYR A 98 -9.09 0.79 -25.66
C TYR A 98 -9.94 0.34 -24.47
N TYR A 99 -10.88 1.19 -24.04
CA TYR A 99 -11.90 0.79 -23.09
C TYR A 99 -12.85 -0.12 -23.87
N PHE A 100 -12.49 -1.39 -23.93
CA PHE A 100 -13.40 -2.42 -24.40
C PHE A 100 -14.43 -2.58 -23.29
N GLY A 101 -15.55 -1.87 -23.41
CA GLY A 101 -16.72 -2.12 -22.56
C GLY A 101 -17.03 -3.61 -22.65
N PHE A 102 -16.63 -4.35 -21.63
CA PHE A 102 -17.13 -5.68 -21.34
C PHE A 102 -18.31 -5.48 -20.38
N PRO A 103 -19.34 -6.31 -20.49
CA PRO A 103 -20.44 -6.23 -19.54
C PRO A 103 -19.98 -6.73 -18.15
N PHE A 104 -18.91 -7.54 -18.10
CA PHE A 104 -18.25 -8.04 -16.89
C PHE A 104 -17.26 -7.08 -16.23
N GLY A 105 -17.10 -7.22 -14.91
CA GLY A 105 -16.14 -6.45 -14.12
C GLY A 105 -14.68 -6.71 -14.46
N ASP A 106 -13.84 -5.74 -14.10
CA ASP A 106 -12.38 -5.78 -14.21
C ASP A 106 -11.78 -5.93 -12.80
N TYR A 107 -11.07 -7.04 -12.56
CA TYR A 107 -10.48 -7.31 -11.25
C TYR A 107 -9.44 -6.26 -10.84
N THR A 108 -8.67 -5.70 -11.78
CA THR A 108 -7.70 -4.64 -11.48
C THR A 108 -8.40 -3.37 -11.04
N GLN A 109 -9.51 -3.00 -11.68
CA GLN A 109 -10.32 -1.86 -11.25
C GLN A 109 -10.95 -2.11 -9.88
N TYR A 110 -11.46 -3.32 -9.67
CA TYR A 110 -12.03 -3.75 -8.40
C TYR A 110 -11.00 -3.70 -7.27
N LEU A 111 -9.82 -4.30 -7.46
CA LEU A 111 -8.69 -4.23 -6.52
C LEU A 111 -8.33 -2.78 -6.23
N LYS A 112 -8.20 -1.93 -7.25
CA LYS A 112 -7.86 -0.51 -7.09
C LYS A 112 -8.89 0.25 -6.26
N GLU A 113 -10.19 -0.01 -6.45
CA GLU A 113 -11.25 0.63 -5.67
C GLU A 113 -11.15 0.22 -4.19
N VAL A 114 -10.94 -1.07 -3.91
CA VAL A 114 -10.80 -1.57 -2.54
C VAL A 114 -9.52 -1.05 -1.89
N SER A 115 -8.39 -1.13 -2.59
CA SER A 115 -7.10 -0.61 -2.11
C SER A 115 -7.19 0.87 -1.77
N ARG A 116 -7.88 1.69 -2.58
CA ARG A 116 -8.05 3.12 -2.27
C ARG A 116 -8.76 3.38 -0.95
N LYS A 117 -9.81 2.61 -0.62
CA LYS A 117 -10.50 2.74 0.67
C LYS A 117 -9.56 2.37 1.84
N MET A 118 -8.72 1.35 1.64
CA MET A 118 -7.72 0.96 2.64
C MET A 118 -6.66 2.05 2.81
N GLU A 119 -6.18 2.64 1.72
CA GLU A 119 -5.26 3.78 1.75
C GLU A 119 -5.84 4.97 2.53
N GLU A 120 -7.11 5.31 2.33
CA GLU A 120 -7.81 6.36 3.08
C GLU A 120 -7.89 6.05 4.58
N GLY A 121 -8.15 4.79 4.94
CA GLY A 121 -8.12 4.34 6.33
C GLY A 121 -6.72 4.43 6.95
N ILE A 122 -5.68 4.01 6.22
CA ILE A 122 -4.28 4.14 6.65
C ILE A 122 -3.91 5.62 6.84
N LYS A 123 -4.30 6.51 5.92
CA LYS A 123 -4.10 7.97 6.09
C LYS A 123 -4.76 8.50 7.36
N THR A 124 -5.95 8.02 7.67
CA THR A 124 -6.66 8.40 8.90
C THR A 124 -5.87 7.96 10.14
N ILE A 125 -5.38 6.72 10.17
CA ILE A 125 -4.51 6.21 11.25
C ILE A 125 -3.24 7.06 11.40
N LEU A 126 -2.58 7.38 10.29
CA LEU A 126 -1.37 8.22 10.29
C LEU A 126 -1.65 9.60 10.90
N ASN A 127 -2.78 10.21 10.55
CA ASN A 127 -3.21 11.49 11.12
C ASN A 127 -3.59 11.36 12.60
N GLU A 128 -4.28 10.30 13.01
CA GLU A 128 -4.68 10.07 14.40
C GLU A 128 -3.49 9.85 15.33
N LEU A 129 -2.44 9.20 14.83
CA LEU A 129 -1.17 9.02 15.53
C LEU A 129 -0.35 10.31 15.61
N ASP A 130 -0.77 11.36 14.91
CA ASP A 130 -0.01 12.60 14.74
C ASP A 130 1.42 12.27 14.27
N ILE A 131 1.51 11.48 13.19
CA ILE A 131 2.77 10.90 12.74
C ILE A 131 3.82 11.98 12.44
N GLU A 132 3.39 13.14 11.94
CA GLU A 132 4.22 14.31 11.65
C GLU A 132 5.05 14.76 12.87
N THR A 133 4.47 14.70 14.08
CA THR A 133 5.17 15.01 15.33
C THR A 133 6.36 14.09 15.58
N TRP A 134 6.28 12.83 15.15
CA TRP A 134 7.36 11.85 15.22
C TRP A 134 8.35 12.00 14.08
N GLU A 135 7.88 12.27 12.86
CA GLU A 135 8.72 12.52 11.68
C GLU A 135 9.65 13.72 11.90
N ASN A 136 9.12 14.79 12.48
CA ASN A 136 9.86 16.00 12.79
C ASN A 136 11.02 15.80 13.77
N LEU A 137 11.03 14.71 14.54
CA LEU A 137 12.18 14.36 15.38
C LEU A 137 13.38 13.91 14.53
N TYR A 138 13.13 13.30 13.38
CA TYR A 138 14.17 12.74 12.52
C TYR A 138 15.08 13.81 11.89
N ILE A 139 14.57 15.04 11.77
CA ILE A 139 15.30 16.21 11.25
C ILE A 139 16.28 16.78 12.30
N ILE A 140 16.12 16.43 13.59
CA ILE A 140 16.92 17.01 14.67
C ILE A 140 18.28 16.31 14.73
N GLU A 141 19.33 17.00 14.28
CA GLU A 141 20.71 16.50 14.32
C GLU A 141 21.29 16.45 15.74
N ASP A 142 20.87 17.38 16.60
CA ASP A 142 21.30 17.47 18.00
C ASP A 142 20.60 16.40 18.85
N HIS A 143 21.38 15.40 19.28
CA HIS A 143 20.87 14.27 20.05
C HIS A 143 20.25 14.66 21.41
N PHE A 144 20.71 15.73 22.05
CA PHE A 144 20.12 16.19 23.30
C PHE A 144 18.75 16.81 23.05
N LYS A 145 18.65 17.72 22.07
CA LYS A 145 17.37 18.32 21.66
C LYS A 145 16.39 17.26 21.17
N PHE A 146 16.90 16.27 20.44
CA PHE A 146 16.14 15.11 20.02
C PHE A 146 15.53 14.38 21.21
N LEU A 147 16.35 14.00 22.21
CA LEU A 147 15.89 13.22 23.35
C LEU A 147 14.86 13.98 24.19
N VAL A 148 15.10 15.27 24.44
CA VAL A 148 14.16 16.13 25.17
C VAL A 148 12.82 16.18 24.44
N LYS A 149 12.84 16.43 23.12
CA LYS A 149 11.61 16.53 22.32
C LYS A 149 10.92 15.16 22.16
N PHE A 150 11.67 14.08 22.01
CA PHE A 150 11.14 12.72 21.95
C PHE A 150 10.34 12.37 23.22
N PHE A 151 10.92 12.59 24.40
CA PHE A 151 10.24 12.28 25.65
C PHE A 151 9.06 13.24 25.94
N ALA A 152 9.14 14.50 25.51
CA ALA A 152 8.00 15.41 25.56
C ALA A 152 6.83 14.95 24.67
N ASN A 153 7.11 14.52 23.44
CA ASN A 153 6.11 13.96 22.52
C ASN A 153 5.53 12.65 23.07
N PHE A 154 6.37 11.78 23.64
CA PHE A 154 5.97 10.54 24.28
C PHE A 154 5.03 10.76 25.46
N GLU A 155 5.37 11.72 26.32
CA GLU A 155 4.54 12.09 27.46
C GLU A 155 3.19 12.64 26.99
N HIS A 156 3.20 13.57 26.03
CA HIS A 156 1.98 14.10 25.42
C HIS A 156 1.10 13.00 24.81
N TYR A 157 1.71 12.03 24.12
CA TYR A 157 1.00 10.89 23.56
C TYR A 157 0.34 10.03 24.66
N CYS A 158 1.06 9.71 25.74
CA CYS A 158 0.50 8.94 26.85
C CYS A 158 -0.66 9.68 27.52
N ASP A 159 -0.52 11.00 27.69
CA ASP A 159 -1.50 11.84 28.35
C ASP A 159 -2.79 11.98 27.53
N THR A 160 -2.66 12.12 26.22
CA THR A 160 -3.80 12.35 25.31
C THR A 160 -4.43 11.08 24.78
N LYS A 161 -3.63 10.06 24.45
CA LYS A 161 -4.11 8.82 23.82
C LYS A 161 -4.31 7.67 24.80
N LEU A 162 -3.61 7.67 25.94
CA LEU A 162 -3.75 6.62 26.97
C LEU A 162 -4.43 7.11 28.26
N ASN A 163 -4.91 8.36 28.28
CA ASN A 163 -5.53 9.02 29.43
C ASN A 163 -4.67 8.90 30.70
N MET A 164 -3.38 9.27 30.60
CA MET A 164 -2.39 9.15 31.69
C MET A 164 -1.94 10.49 32.29
N LYS A 165 -2.74 11.55 32.17
CA LYS A 165 -2.38 12.91 32.62
C LYS A 165 -1.95 12.99 34.09
N ASP A 166 -2.53 12.16 34.94
CA ASP A 166 -2.25 12.15 36.39
C ASP A 166 -1.04 11.27 36.76
N GLU A 167 -0.59 10.41 35.83
CA GLU A 167 0.59 9.59 36.03
C GLU A 167 1.84 10.43 35.72
N LYS A 168 2.77 10.51 36.67
CA LYS A 168 4.03 11.23 36.50
C LYS A 168 5.22 10.29 36.31
N ASP A 169 5.04 9.01 36.67
CA ASP A 169 6.07 8.01 36.49
C ASP A 169 6.15 7.57 35.02
N LEU A 170 7.26 7.90 34.38
CA LEU A 170 7.54 7.47 33.02
C LEU A 170 7.59 5.94 32.91
N ILE A 171 8.06 5.23 33.95
CA ILE A 171 8.10 3.76 33.94
C ILE A 171 6.68 3.19 33.88
N ALA A 172 5.76 3.74 34.68
CA ALA A 172 4.34 3.39 34.61
C ALA A 172 3.74 3.69 33.23
N LYS A 173 4.07 4.84 32.60
CA LYS A 173 3.65 5.18 31.23
C LYS A 173 4.16 4.15 30.19
N VAL A 174 5.45 3.81 30.25
CA VAL A 174 6.09 2.83 29.35
C VAL A 174 5.44 1.44 29.49
N ARG A 175 5.23 0.97 30.72
CA ARG A 175 4.61 -0.35 30.97
C ARG A 175 3.18 -0.44 30.45
N LYS A 176 2.40 0.64 30.50
CA LYS A 176 1.00 0.65 30.02
C LYS A 176 0.91 0.46 28.50
N LEU A 177 1.94 0.85 27.75
CA LEU A 177 1.98 0.68 26.30
C LEU A 177 2.06 -0.78 25.87
N LYS A 178 2.51 -1.68 26.76
CA LYS A 178 2.77 -3.10 26.48
C LYS A 178 3.71 -3.27 25.27
N LEU A 179 4.85 -2.59 25.35
CA LEU A 179 5.89 -2.67 24.33
C LEU A 179 6.55 -4.06 24.35
N THR A 180 7.32 -4.36 23.31
CA THR A 180 8.22 -5.52 23.37
C THR A 180 9.31 -5.28 24.43
N GLU A 181 9.80 -6.35 25.06
CA GLU A 181 10.81 -6.25 26.14
C GLU A 181 12.04 -5.45 25.70
N ASP A 182 12.52 -5.66 24.48
CA ASP A 182 13.64 -4.92 23.91
C ASP A 182 13.33 -3.42 23.76
N LEU A 183 12.14 -3.06 23.28
CA LEU A 183 11.77 -1.66 23.08
C LEU A 183 11.52 -0.95 24.41
N GLU A 184 10.87 -1.60 25.37
CA GLU A 184 10.68 -1.11 26.74
C GLU A 184 12.03 -0.81 27.38
N LYS A 185 12.95 -1.80 27.37
CA LYS A 185 14.29 -1.63 27.92
C LYS A 185 15.02 -0.45 27.29
N ASN A 186 15.02 -0.38 25.95
CA ASN A 186 15.72 0.69 25.24
C ASN A 186 15.14 2.09 25.55
N LEU A 187 13.82 2.23 25.74
CA LEU A 187 13.22 3.51 26.14
C LEU A 187 13.61 3.92 27.55
N LEU A 188 13.63 2.98 28.49
CA LEU A 188 14.05 3.24 29.86
C LEU A 188 15.53 3.65 29.93
N ASP A 189 16.39 2.94 29.19
CA ASP A 189 17.82 3.26 29.09
C ASP A 189 18.03 4.66 28.48
N LEU A 190 17.28 5.02 27.43
CA LEU A 190 17.34 6.36 26.84
C LEU A 190 16.86 7.46 27.78
N ASN A 191 15.89 7.19 28.66
CA ASN A 191 15.47 8.18 29.64
C ASN A 191 16.59 8.45 30.66
N VAL A 192 17.30 7.41 31.10
CA VAL A 192 18.48 7.55 31.97
C VAL A 192 19.56 8.39 31.29
N VAL A 193 19.82 8.15 30.00
CA VAL A 193 20.77 8.94 29.20
C VAL A 193 20.34 10.41 29.12
N LYS A 194 19.05 10.66 28.82
CA LYS A 194 18.49 12.02 28.80
C LYS A 194 18.68 12.73 30.14
N ASP A 195 18.39 12.06 31.26
CA ASP A 195 18.56 12.65 32.60
C ASP A 195 20.03 12.94 32.96
N LYS A 196 20.97 12.12 32.47
CA LYS A 196 22.41 12.38 32.60
C LYS A 196 22.86 13.59 31.78
N LEU A 197 22.38 13.71 30.53
CA LEU A 197 22.69 14.85 29.67
C LEU A 197 22.17 16.17 30.24
N ILE A 198 20.97 16.19 30.82
CA ILE A 198 20.40 17.39 31.46
C ILE A 198 21.29 17.89 32.61
N LYS A 199 21.96 16.98 33.32
CA LYS A 199 22.86 17.32 34.43
C LYS A 199 24.21 17.90 33.97
N GLY A 200 24.50 17.90 32.67
CA GLY A 200 25.62 18.62 32.06
C GLY A 200 26.96 17.87 32.00
N ASP A 201 27.14 16.82 32.80
CA ASP A 201 28.44 16.11 32.93
C ASP A 201 28.49 14.80 32.13
N TYR A 202 27.75 14.71 31.01
CA TYR A 202 27.65 13.49 30.21
C TYR A 202 27.82 13.78 28.73
N GLU A 203 28.71 13.02 28.09
CA GLU A 203 28.84 12.99 26.62
C GLU A 203 28.32 11.67 26.09
N LEU A 204 27.55 11.74 25.01
CA LEU A 204 27.01 10.55 24.35
C LEU A 204 28.12 9.76 23.67
N SER A 205 28.21 8.48 24.00
CA SER A 205 29.01 7.53 23.24
C SER A 205 28.44 7.30 21.83
N SER A 206 29.29 6.85 20.90
CA SER A 206 28.88 6.54 19.52
C SER A 206 27.81 5.45 19.44
N SER A 207 27.82 4.50 20.37
CA SER A 207 26.79 3.46 20.47
C SER A 207 25.44 4.07 20.84
N GLU A 208 25.39 4.94 21.86
CA GLU A 208 24.15 5.62 22.31
C GLU A 208 23.55 6.50 21.21
N GLN A 209 24.37 7.29 20.52
CA GLN A 209 23.91 8.09 19.38
C GLN A 209 23.21 7.24 18.32
N SER A 210 23.77 6.06 18.02
CA SER A 210 23.16 5.13 17.06
C SER A 210 21.88 4.48 17.59
N THR A 211 21.76 4.27 18.91
CA THR A 211 20.59 3.71 19.56
C THR A 211 19.42 4.69 19.56
N ILE A 212 19.67 5.99 19.77
CA ILE A 212 18.64 7.04 19.82
C ILE A 212 17.72 7.00 18.58
N ARG A 213 18.30 7.02 17.37
CA ARG A 213 17.53 6.97 16.11
C ARG A 213 16.82 5.64 15.92
N THR A 214 17.51 4.55 16.26
CA THR A 214 16.98 3.17 16.17
C THR A 214 15.74 2.97 17.04
N VAL A 215 15.70 3.58 18.22
CA VAL A 215 14.56 3.47 19.15
C VAL A 215 13.36 4.26 18.67
N LEU A 216 13.55 5.46 18.12
CA LEU A 216 12.45 6.22 17.53
C LEU A 216 11.77 5.43 16.41
N VAL A 217 12.54 4.88 15.48
CA VAL A 217 11.98 4.11 14.37
C VAL A 217 11.24 2.87 14.90
N LYS A 218 11.83 2.09 15.81
CA LYS A 218 11.13 0.97 16.45
C LYS A 218 9.84 1.38 17.15
N PHE A 219 9.85 2.53 17.84
CA PHE A 219 8.68 3.03 18.56
C PHE A 219 7.56 3.46 17.61
N VAL A 220 7.89 4.20 16.54
CA VAL A 220 6.92 4.59 15.51
C VAL A 220 6.33 3.35 14.83
N LEU A 221 7.16 2.38 14.45
CA LEU A 221 6.71 1.14 13.84
C LEU A 221 5.80 0.34 14.79
N PHE A 222 6.07 0.34 16.09
CA PHE A 222 5.19 -0.27 17.09
C PHE A 222 3.81 0.43 17.15
N LEU A 223 3.79 1.78 17.19
CA LEU A 223 2.54 2.53 17.20
C LEU A 223 1.72 2.28 15.92
N LEU A 224 2.38 2.29 14.76
CA LEU A 224 1.77 1.99 13.48
C LEU A 224 1.20 0.57 13.46
N LYS A 225 1.97 -0.44 13.90
CA LYS A 225 1.51 -1.83 13.94
C LYS A 225 0.20 -1.95 14.73
N LYS A 226 0.21 -1.44 15.96
CA LYS A 226 -0.92 -1.52 16.88
C LYS A 226 -2.20 -0.89 16.33
N GLN A 227 -2.09 0.22 15.59
CA GLN A 227 -3.25 0.86 14.98
C GLN A 227 -3.66 0.17 13.67
N LEU A 228 -2.69 -0.27 12.87
CA LEU A 228 -2.96 -0.98 11.61
C LEU A 228 -3.60 -2.34 11.84
N GLU A 229 -3.31 -3.05 12.94
CA GLU A 229 -3.97 -4.30 13.33
C GLU A 229 -5.50 -4.16 13.33
N SER A 230 -6.03 -3.01 13.79
CA SER A 230 -7.48 -2.76 13.82
C SER A 230 -8.09 -2.64 12.42
N LEU A 231 -7.34 -2.10 11.46
CA LEU A 231 -7.77 -1.91 10.07
C LEU A 231 -7.52 -3.16 9.22
N ILE A 232 -6.48 -3.90 9.57
CA ILE A 232 -6.00 -5.11 8.88
C ILE A 232 -6.60 -6.36 9.55
N ASN A 233 -7.71 -6.23 10.27
CA ASN A 233 -8.44 -7.38 10.77
C ASN A 233 -8.88 -8.25 9.59
N LYS A 234 -8.36 -9.48 9.54
CA LYS A 234 -8.48 -10.42 8.42
C LYS A 234 -9.93 -10.71 8.03
N GLU A 235 -10.85 -10.72 8.99
CA GLU A 235 -12.27 -11.01 8.75
C GLU A 235 -13.02 -9.78 8.22
N GLU A 236 -12.65 -8.58 8.64
CA GLU A 236 -13.29 -7.34 8.20
C GLU A 236 -12.78 -6.88 6.83
N LEU A 237 -11.49 -7.11 6.54
CA LEU A 237 -10.83 -6.76 5.28
C LEU A 237 -11.52 -7.33 4.04
N LEU A 238 -12.06 -8.55 4.15
CA LEU A 238 -12.74 -9.24 3.05
C LEU A 238 -14.27 -9.14 3.14
N LYS A 239 -14.80 -8.55 4.21
CA LYS A 239 -16.24 -8.43 4.43
C LYS A 239 -16.83 -7.46 3.41
N GLY A 240 -17.66 -7.99 2.52
CA GLY A 240 -18.18 -7.25 1.37
C GLY A 240 -17.28 -7.25 0.13
N TYR A 241 -16.17 -7.99 0.16
CA TYR A 241 -15.23 -8.11 -0.97
C TYR A 241 -14.96 -9.58 -1.37
N GLU A 242 -16.03 -10.33 -1.65
CA GLU A 242 -16.01 -11.80 -1.84
C GLU A 242 -15.06 -12.31 -2.95
N PHE A 243 -14.74 -11.48 -3.94
CA PHE A 243 -13.89 -11.87 -5.08
C PHE A 243 -12.45 -11.37 -4.99
N LEU A 244 -12.10 -10.67 -3.92
CA LEU A 244 -10.78 -10.10 -3.75
C LEU A 244 -9.79 -11.18 -3.34
N ASN A 245 -8.70 -11.32 -4.08
CA ASN A 245 -7.60 -12.16 -3.61
C ASN A 245 -6.82 -11.42 -2.54
N ARG A 246 -6.74 -12.06 -1.38
CA ARG A 246 -6.05 -11.53 -0.21
C ARG A 246 -4.61 -11.14 -0.49
N THR A 247 -3.84 -12.01 -1.14
CA THR A 247 -2.42 -11.76 -1.42
C THR A 247 -2.21 -10.50 -2.26
N ASP A 248 -3.11 -10.23 -3.21
CA ASP A 248 -3.05 -9.02 -4.02
C ASP A 248 -3.33 -7.78 -3.16
N LEU A 249 -4.37 -7.80 -2.32
CA LEU A 249 -4.68 -6.70 -1.42
C LEU A 249 -3.55 -6.45 -0.40
N GLU A 250 -3.00 -7.52 0.20
CA GLU A 250 -1.86 -7.41 1.11
C GLU A 250 -0.65 -6.78 0.41
N SER A 251 -0.38 -7.12 -0.85
CA SER A 251 0.71 -6.51 -1.64
C SER A 251 0.45 -5.02 -1.90
N GLU A 252 -0.78 -4.62 -2.23
CA GLU A 252 -1.12 -3.21 -2.45
C GLU A 252 -0.94 -2.39 -1.16
N ILE A 253 -1.44 -2.90 -0.03
CA ILE A 253 -1.26 -2.25 1.28
C ILE A 253 0.22 -2.19 1.67
N LYS A 254 0.98 -3.29 1.52
CA LYS A 254 2.43 -3.30 1.77
C LYS A 254 3.15 -2.28 0.90
N SER A 255 2.80 -2.19 -0.39
CA SER A 255 3.37 -1.22 -1.32
C SER A 255 3.13 0.21 -0.85
N TYR A 256 1.89 0.53 -0.47
CA TYR A 256 1.53 1.85 0.02
C TYR A 256 2.28 2.24 1.30
N ILE A 257 2.26 1.36 2.32
CA ILE A 257 2.95 1.60 3.60
C ILE A 257 4.47 1.70 3.39
N SER A 258 5.02 0.85 2.53
CA SER A 258 6.44 0.85 2.17
C SER A 258 6.86 2.19 1.55
N GLN A 259 6.10 2.68 0.55
CA GLN A 259 6.36 3.96 -0.09
C GLN A 259 6.36 5.11 0.93
N TYR A 260 5.36 5.13 1.80
CA TYR A 260 5.27 6.12 2.87
C TYR A 260 6.49 6.05 3.81
N LEU A 261 6.75 4.88 4.42
CA LEU A 261 7.84 4.72 5.38
C LEU A 261 9.22 5.01 4.79
N TYR A 262 9.46 4.62 3.53
CA TYR A 262 10.73 4.91 2.87
C TYR A 262 10.88 6.36 2.47
N SER A 263 9.79 7.06 2.15
CA SER A 263 9.85 8.49 1.90
C SER A 263 10.18 9.30 3.16
N THR A 264 9.77 8.79 4.33
CA THR A 264 9.88 9.49 5.61
C THR A 264 11.13 9.11 6.42
N PHE A 265 11.41 7.82 6.58
CA PHE A 265 12.35 7.30 7.60
C PHE A 265 13.63 6.67 7.02
N ASN A 266 13.91 6.81 5.72
CA ASN A 266 15.01 6.11 5.05
C ASN A 266 16.37 6.85 5.07
N SER A 267 16.70 7.62 6.12
CA SER A 267 18.00 8.32 6.12
C SER A 267 19.19 7.44 6.47
N ASP A 268 18.99 6.21 6.96
CA ASP A 268 20.09 5.31 7.31
C ASP A 268 19.80 3.80 7.02
N PRO A 269 20.86 2.97 6.84
CA PRO A 269 20.72 1.54 6.53
C PRO A 269 20.05 0.67 7.62
N LYS A 270 20.16 1.05 8.91
CA LYS A 270 19.49 0.33 10.01
C LYS A 270 17.99 0.60 9.98
N SER A 271 17.57 1.82 9.67
CA SER A 271 16.17 2.19 9.46
C SER A 271 15.54 1.37 8.32
N LYS A 272 16.26 1.19 7.20
CA LYS A 272 15.82 0.33 6.08
C LYS A 272 15.56 -1.11 6.51
N LYS A 273 16.46 -1.69 7.32
CA LYS A 273 16.29 -3.06 7.84
C LYS A 273 15.06 -3.18 8.72
N GLN A 274 14.79 -2.18 9.56
CA GLN A 274 13.62 -2.17 10.46
C GLN A 274 12.31 -2.02 9.69
N ILE A 275 12.28 -1.16 8.66
CA ILE A 275 11.11 -1.01 7.79
C ILE A 275 10.80 -2.35 7.09
N ASN A 276 11.81 -3.05 6.58
CA ASN A 276 11.61 -4.38 5.98
C ASN A 276 11.02 -5.40 6.97
N LEU A 277 11.62 -5.53 8.15
CA LEU A 277 11.13 -6.45 9.19
C LEU A 277 9.69 -6.11 9.61
N PHE A 278 9.37 -4.81 9.70
CA PHE A 278 8.02 -4.36 9.96
C PHE A 278 7.07 -4.80 8.84
N LEU A 279 7.36 -4.48 7.58
CA LEU A 279 6.53 -4.83 6.41
C LEU A 279 6.29 -6.33 6.27
N GLU A 280 7.27 -7.16 6.62
CA GLU A 280 7.13 -8.61 6.71
C GLU A 280 6.11 -8.99 7.79
N SER A 281 6.21 -8.35 8.96
CA SER A 281 5.39 -8.64 10.13
C SER A 281 3.96 -8.07 10.13
N ILE A 282 3.61 -7.08 9.28
CA ILE A 282 2.29 -6.38 9.32
C ILE A 282 1.11 -7.35 9.18
N PHE A 283 1.24 -8.34 8.29
CA PHE A 283 0.17 -9.32 8.02
C PHE A 283 0.42 -10.66 8.73
N GLU A 284 1.58 -10.77 9.37
CA GLU A 284 1.91 -11.88 10.26
C GLU A 284 1.41 -11.55 11.66
N GLU A 285 0.16 -11.91 11.98
CA GLU A 285 -0.15 -12.17 13.38
C GLU A 285 -1.28 -13.20 13.59
N ALA A 286 -1.16 -13.92 14.72
CA ALA A 286 -1.86 -15.13 15.17
C ALA A 286 -1.52 -16.45 14.43
N LYS A 287 -0.24 -16.85 14.41
CA LYS A 287 0.06 -18.26 14.72
C LYS A 287 0.05 -18.37 16.25
N VAL A 288 -1.13 -18.51 16.83
CA VAL A 288 -1.26 -19.20 18.12
C VAL A 288 -1.67 -20.62 17.79
#